data_AF-A0A6V7DL82-F1
#
_entry.id   AF-A0A6V7DL82-F1
#
_cell.length_a   1.000
_cell.length_b   1.000
_cell.length_c   1.000
_cell.angle_alpha   90.00
_cell.angle_beta   90.00
_cell.angle_gamma   90.00
#
_symmetry.space_group_name_H-M   'P 1'
#
loop_
_entity.id
_entity.type
_entity.pdbx_description
1 polymer ?
#
loop_
_entity_poly.entity_id
_entity_poly.type
_entity_poly.pdbx_seq_one_letter_code
_entity_poly.pdbx_strand_id
1 'polypeptide(L)'
;MAKKTAFGDSGYTGADKREELQTCKAALFIAAKRSTLQAIGNKRERARGQRWEHFKASVRAKVEHPFRVIKRQSGCTKVRYRGLAKNTAHVLTLFMLSNLWMKRKQ
;
A
#
# COMPACT_ATOMS: atom_id res chain seq x y z
N MET A 1 23.03 4.21 7.50
CA MET A 1 22.20 3.27 6.71
C MET A 1 20.73 3.52 7.02
N ALA A 2 19.93 4.02 6.08
CA ALA A 2 18.50 4.21 6.31
C ALA A 2 17.83 2.85 6.56
N LYS A 3 17.17 2.67 7.72
CA LYS A 3 16.36 1.48 7.99
C LYS A 3 15.26 1.42 6.92
N LYS A 4 15.34 0.44 6.01
CA LYS A 4 14.31 0.22 5.00
C LYS A 4 13.02 -0.13 5.75
N THR A 5 11.96 0.60 5.48
CA THR A 5 10.67 0.40 6.14
C THR A 5 9.69 -0.13 5.11
N ALA A 6 9.02 -1.24 5.40
CA ALA A 6 8.03 -1.84 4.51
C ALA A 6 6.67 -1.87 5.20
N PHE A 7 5.63 -1.43 4.49
CA PHE A 7 4.25 -1.46 4.94
C PHE A 7 3.50 -2.56 4.18
N GLY A 8 2.80 -3.43 4.90
CA GLY A 8 2.08 -4.56 4.34
C GLY A 8 0.60 -4.57 4.74
N ASP A 9 -0.22 -5.25 3.94
CA ASP A 9 -1.60 -5.55 4.34
C ASP A 9 -1.67 -6.74 5.31
N SER A 10 -2.87 -7.02 5.83
CA SER A 10 -3.09 -8.10 6.79
C SER A 10 -2.88 -9.51 6.21
N GLY A 11 -2.79 -9.67 4.88
CA GLY A 11 -2.41 -10.92 4.23
C GLY A 11 -0.94 -11.29 4.48
N TYR A 12 -0.10 -10.30 4.80
CA TYR A 12 1.30 -10.52 5.20
C TYR A 12 1.48 -10.69 6.71
N THR A 13 0.41 -10.97 7.47
CA THR A 13 0.53 -11.29 8.91
C THR A 13 1.46 -12.48 9.08
N GLY A 14 2.53 -12.32 9.88
CA GLY A 14 3.55 -13.36 10.06
C GLY A 14 4.72 -13.30 9.06
N ALA A 15 4.80 -12.28 8.20
CA ALA A 15 5.94 -12.12 7.29
C ALA A 15 7.28 -11.94 8.02
N ASP A 16 7.25 -11.42 9.25
CA ASP A 16 8.39 -11.36 10.18
C ASP A 16 8.97 -12.74 10.54
N LYS A 17 8.17 -13.80 10.44
CA LYS A 17 8.58 -15.17 10.80
C LYS A 17 9.11 -15.99 9.61
N ARG A 18 9.01 -15.48 8.38
CA ARG A 18 9.45 -16.18 7.17
C ARG A 18 10.97 -16.17 7.07
N GLU A 19 11.59 -17.33 6.81
CA GLU A 19 13.04 -17.48 6.66
C GLU A 19 13.62 -16.53 5.60
N GLU A 20 12.91 -16.34 4.48
CA GLU A 20 13.29 -15.41 3.40
C GLU A 20 13.46 -13.95 3.86
N LEU A 21 12.75 -13.55 4.92
CA LEU A 21 12.73 -12.18 5.43
C LEU A 21 13.57 -12.00 6.69
N GLN A 22 14.13 -13.07 7.27
CA GLN A 22 15.00 -12.99 8.45
C GLN A 22 16.31 -12.25 8.14
N THR A 23 16.83 -12.40 6.92
CA THR A 23 18.04 -11.71 6.46
C THR A 23 17.77 -10.24 6.10
N CYS A 24 16.50 -9.85 5.93
CA CYS A 24 16.12 -8.50 5.55
C CYS A 24 16.16 -7.56 6.77
N LYS A 25 17.11 -6.61 6.80
CA LYS A 25 17.19 -5.53 7.81
C LYS A 25 16.11 -4.44 7.63
N ALA A 26 14.87 -4.84 7.34
CA ALA A 26 13.76 -3.93 7.10
C ALA A 26 12.73 -4.00 8.24
N ALA A 27 12.22 -2.84 8.68
CA ALA A 27 11.12 -2.79 9.63
C ALA A 27 9.81 -3.09 8.90
N LEU A 28 9.14 -4.20 9.25
CA LEU A 28 7.87 -4.62 8.67
C LEU A 28 6.69 -4.08 9.49
N PHE A 29 5.91 -3.19 8.89
CA PHE A 29 4.67 -2.65 9.46
C PHE A 29 3.47 -3.28 8.76
N ILE A 30 3.02 -4.40 9.30
CA ILE A 30 1.87 -5.15 8.79
C ILE A 30 0.59 -4.62 9.44
N ALA A 31 -0.48 -4.47 8.64
CA ALA A 31 -1.78 -4.05 9.15
C ALA A 31 -2.39 -5.11 10.07
N ALA A 32 -2.80 -4.70 11.28
CA ALA A 32 -3.44 -5.59 12.25
C ALA A 32 -4.91 -5.86 11.89
N LYS A 33 -5.44 -7.01 12.30
CA LYS A 33 -6.87 -7.31 12.13
C LYS A 33 -7.71 -6.46 13.09
N ARG A 34 -8.94 -6.12 12.69
CA ARG A 34 -9.86 -5.36 13.55
C ARG A 34 -10.22 -6.13 14.84
N SER A 35 -10.35 -7.46 14.75
CA SER A 35 -10.64 -8.33 15.90
C SER A 35 -9.52 -8.30 16.94
N THR A 36 -8.25 -8.27 16.53
CA THR A 36 -7.11 -8.21 17.46
C THR A 36 -7.06 -6.87 18.19
N LEU A 37 -7.46 -5.77 17.55
CA LEU A 37 -7.61 -4.48 18.25
C LEU A 37 -8.80 -4.47 19.21
N GLN A 38 -9.90 -5.13 18.86
CA GLN A 38 -11.08 -5.23 19.74
C GLN A 38 -10.87 -6.14 20.95
N ALA A 39 -9.94 -7.09 20.87
CA ALA A 39 -9.58 -7.93 22.02
C ALA A 39 -8.83 -7.18 23.14
N ILE A 40 -8.29 -5.98 22.86
CA ILE A 40 -7.60 -5.16 23.86
C ILE A 40 -8.63 -4.64 24.88
N GLY A 41 -8.58 -5.11 26.12
CA GLY A 41 -9.52 -4.72 27.19
C GLY A 41 -9.37 -3.27 27.64
N ASN A 42 -8.15 -2.71 27.59
CA ASN A 42 -7.88 -1.34 28.00
C ASN A 42 -8.25 -0.33 26.89
N LYS A 43 -9.16 0.60 27.21
CA LYS A 43 -9.66 1.63 26.26
C LYS A 43 -8.54 2.54 25.72
N ARG A 44 -7.54 2.90 26.54
CA ARG A 44 -6.44 3.78 26.14
C ARG A 44 -5.51 3.10 25.13
N GLU A 45 -5.17 1.84 25.40
CA GLU A 45 -4.31 1.04 24.52
C GLU A 45 -5.00 0.73 23.19
N ARG A 46 -6.30 0.43 23.23
CA ARG A 46 -7.12 0.25 22.04
C ARG A 46 -7.12 1.49 21.16
N ALA A 47 -7.29 2.68 21.73
CA ALA A 47 -7.25 3.94 20.98
C ALA A 47 -5.87 4.19 20.35
N ARG A 48 -4.79 3.89 21.06
CA ARG A 48 -3.41 3.99 20.54
C ARG A 48 -3.19 3.03 19.36
N GLY A 49 -3.65 1.78 19.48
CA GLY A 49 -3.58 0.79 18.41
C GLY A 49 -4.37 1.22 17.16
N GLN A 50 -5.59 1.74 17.34
CA GLN A 50 -6.40 2.27 16.25
C GLN A 50 -5.74 3.45 15.53
N ARG A 51 -5.12 4.37 16.27
CA ARG A 51 -4.39 5.50 15.68
C ARG A 51 -3.21 5.03 14.83
N TRP A 52 -2.52 3.99 15.28
CA TRP A 52 -1.40 3.39 14.53
C TRP A 52 -1.88 2.71 13.24
N GLU A 53 -2.97 1.94 13.29
CA GLU A 53 -3.55 1.34 12.10
C GLU A 53 -4.10 2.39 11.12
N HIS A 54 -4.68 3.48 11.62
CA HIS A 54 -5.09 4.61 10.79
C HIS A 54 -3.90 5.25 10.06
N PHE A 55 -2.75 5.39 10.74
CA PHE A 55 -1.52 5.88 10.12
C PHE A 55 -1.03 4.94 9.00
N LYS A 56 -0.97 3.63 9.26
CA LYS A 56 -0.61 2.63 8.23
C LYS A 56 -1.56 2.70 7.02
N ALA A 57 -2.86 2.82 7.27
CA ALA A 57 -3.86 2.98 6.22
C ALA A 57 -3.66 4.27 5.42
N SER A 58 -3.32 5.38 6.07
CA SER A 58 -3.04 6.66 5.41
C SER A 58 -1.80 6.58 4.50
N VAL A 59 -0.75 5.87 4.93
CA VAL A 59 0.43 5.60 4.09
C VAL A 59 0.06 4.79 2.86
N ARG A 60 -0.75 3.73 3.03
CA ARG A 60 -1.23 2.90 1.92
C ARG A 60 -2.11 3.69 0.93
N ALA A 61 -3.00 4.52 1.44
CA ALA A 61 -3.91 5.33 0.62
C ALA A 61 -3.16 6.24 -0.37
N LYS A 62 -1.98 6.76 0.00
CA LYS A 62 -1.13 7.56 -0.90
C LYS A 62 -0.71 6.79 -2.15
N VAL A 63 -0.39 5.51 -1.99
CA VAL A 63 0.03 4.64 -3.11
C VAL A 63 -1.19 4.15 -3.89
N GLU A 64 -2.28 3.81 -3.21
CA GLU A 64 -3.52 3.32 -3.82
C GLU A 64 -4.23 4.40 -4.68
N HIS A 65 -4.03 5.68 -4.38
CA HIS A 65 -4.71 6.78 -5.07
C HIS A 65 -4.33 6.89 -6.57
N PRO A 66 -3.05 6.94 -6.98
CA PRO A 66 -2.65 6.84 -8.40
C PRO A 66 -3.23 5.62 -9.12
N PHE A 67 -3.20 4.45 -8.48
CA PHE A 67 -3.79 3.23 -9.06
C PHE A 67 -5.29 3.36 -9.29
N ARG A 68 -6.01 4.03 -8.38
CA ARG A 68 -7.43 4.33 -8.58
C ARG A 68 -7.64 5.20 -9.81
N VAL A 69 -6.81 6.24 -9.98
CA VAL A 69 -6.85 7.14 -11.16
C VAL A 69 -6.68 6.35 -12.45
N ILE A 70 -5.62 5.54 -12.51
CA ILE A 70 -5.30 4.74 -13.69
C ILE A 70 -6.40 3.72 -14.01
N LYS A 71 -6.91 3.01 -12.99
CA LYS A 71 -7.90 1.94 -13.20
C LYS A 71 -9.30 2.46 -13.47
N ARG A 72 -9.72 3.56 -12.84
CA ARG A 72 -11.10 4.08 -12.91
C ARG A 72 -11.23 5.21 -13.94
N GLN A 73 -10.40 6.24 -13.87
CA GLN A 73 -10.51 7.42 -14.74
C GLN A 73 -9.92 7.17 -16.13
N SER A 74 -8.80 6.44 -16.23
CA SER A 74 -8.17 6.14 -17.52
C SER A 74 -8.65 4.83 -18.16
N GLY A 75 -9.54 4.08 -17.49
CA GLY A 75 -10.13 2.84 -18.03
C GLY A 75 -9.15 1.67 -18.21
N CYS A 76 -7.96 1.71 -17.59
CA CYS A 76 -6.97 0.64 -17.69
C CYS A 76 -7.30 -0.52 -16.73
N THR A 77 -8.33 -1.30 -17.07
CA THR A 77 -8.81 -2.43 -16.25
C THR A 77 -8.22 -3.77 -16.66
N LYS A 78 -7.88 -3.94 -17.95
CA LYS A 78 -7.30 -5.16 -18.52
C LYS A 78 -6.04 -4.83 -19.33
N VAL A 79 -5.10 -5.77 -19.36
CA VAL A 79 -3.92 -5.71 -20.24
C VAL A 79 -4.39 -5.79 -21.69
N ARG A 80 -3.77 -4.99 -22.57
CA ARG A 80 -4.05 -5.04 -24.01
C ARG A 80 -3.16 -6.10 -24.66
N TYR A 81 -3.74 -6.95 -25.52
CA TYR A 81 -2.99 -7.90 -26.35
C TYR A 81 -2.26 -7.19 -27.50
N ARG A 82 -1.22 -6.40 -27.16
CA ARG A 82 -0.39 -5.63 -28.11
C ARG A 82 1.11 -5.84 -27.90
N GLY A 83 1.50 -6.80 -27.04
CA GLY A 83 2.88 -7.08 -26.67
C GLY A 83 3.35 -6.36 -25.41
N LEU A 84 4.32 -6.96 -24.70
CA LEU A 84 4.80 -6.48 -23.40
C LEU A 84 5.35 -5.06 -23.47
N ALA A 85 6.20 -4.76 -24.45
CA ALA A 85 6.81 -3.44 -24.61
C ALA A 85 5.75 -2.32 -24.74
N LYS A 86 4.74 -2.53 -25.57
CA LYS A 86 3.64 -1.55 -25.77
C LYS A 86 2.78 -1.40 -24.52
N ASN A 87 2.55 -2.49 -23.78
CA ASN A 87 1.79 -2.42 -22.54
C ASN A 87 2.57 -1.69 -21.43
N THR A 88 3.87 -1.92 -21.31
CA THR A 88 4.74 -1.23 -20.35
C THR A 88 4.79 0.26 -20.64
N ALA A 89 5.04 0.67 -21.90
CA ALA A 89 5.02 2.08 -22.29
C ALA A 89 3.67 2.74 -21.96
N HIS A 90 2.55 2.06 -22.24
CA HIS A 90 1.22 2.57 -21.92
C HIS A 90 1.00 2.79 -20.41
N VAL A 91 1.37 1.83 -19.56
CA VAL A 91 1.25 1.95 -18.10
C VAL A 91 2.12 3.09 -17.56
N LEU A 92 3.36 3.21 -18.04
CA LEU A 92 4.26 4.31 -17.63
C LEU A 92 3.67 5.68 -17.99
N THR A 93 3.14 5.84 -19.21
CA THR A 93 2.47 7.07 -19.62
C THR A 93 1.25 7.38 -18.75
N LEU A 94 0.44 6.37 -18.42
CA LEU A 94 -0.71 6.55 -17.52
C LEU A 94 -0.29 6.97 -16.10
N PHE A 95 0.83 6.45 -15.59
CA PHE A 95 1.39 6.89 -14.31
C PHE A 95 1.81 8.36 -14.35
N MET A 96 2.51 8.79 -15.41
CA MET A 96 2.88 10.20 -15.59
C MET A 96 1.63 11.11 -15.65
N LEU A 97 0.62 10.71 -16.41
CA LEU A 97 -0.64 11.45 -16.51
C LEU A 97 -1.42 11.45 -15.18
N SER A 98 -1.36 10.37 -14.40
CA SER A 98 -2.00 10.32 -13.08
C SER A 98 -1.40 11.36 -12.13
N ASN A 99 -0.08 11.56 -12.17
CA ASN A 99 0.60 12.59 -11.37
C ASN A 99 0.13 13.99 -11.75
N LEU A 100 0.03 14.28 -13.05
CA LEU A 100 -0.49 15.55 -13.55
C LEU A 100 -1.96 15.77 -13.14
N TRP A 101 -2.80 14.74 -13.30
CA TRP A 101 -4.21 14.79 -12.95
C TRP A 101 -4.45 15.03 -11.45
N MET A 102 -3.59 14.49 -10.58
CA MET A 102 -3.65 14.75 -9.14
C MET A 102 -3.24 16.19 -8.80
N LYS A 103 -2.30 16.78 -9.56
CA LYS A 103 -1.84 18.16 -9.36
C LYS A 103 -2.84 19.24 -9.78
N ARG A 104 -3.77 18.95 -10.70
CA ARG A 104 -4.73 19.95 -11.22
C ARG A 104 -5.64 20.61 -10.17
N LYS A 105 -5.78 20.01 -8.98
CA LYS A 105 -6.65 20.50 -7.89
C LYS A 105 -5.85 21.05 -6.70
N GLN A 106 -4.52 21.10 -6.80
CA GLN A 106 -3.65 21.81 -5.84
C GLN A 106 -3.42 23.22 -6.34
#